data_AF-A0A6H0ZMN6-F1
#
_entry.id   AF-A0A6H0ZMN6-F1
#
_cell.length_a   1.000
_cell.length_b   1.000
_cell.length_c   1.000
_cell.angle_alpha   90.00
_cell.angle_beta   90.00
_cell.angle_gamma   90.00
#
_symmetry.space_group_name_H-M   'P 1'
#
loop_
_entity.id
_entity.type
_entity.pdbx_description
1 polymer ?
#
loop_
_entity_poly.entity_id
_entity_poly.type
_entity_poly.pdbx_seq_one_letter_code
_entity_poly.pdbx_strand_id
1 'polypeptide(L)'
;MTQAKHMYGRSKTDATRESFRRKLAHMHSVLKSWKKQGYRDNQKFPTSLSELAVWHDPDRQIYSWSSPNVTAPSNTKYEKLTKRYWWLQKKAAPHLAEKLDDTREKRIMLKLAEENARLLWANMELRAALVRAEPKNEALTRIPFPA
;
A
#
# COMPACT_ATOMS: atom_id res chain seq x y z
N MET A 1 12.10 13.54 7.58
CA MET A 1 12.91 14.56 6.87
C MET A 1 12.90 14.24 5.38
N THR A 2 12.53 15.19 4.51
CA THR A 2 12.35 14.93 3.07
C THR A 2 13.68 14.94 2.33
N GLN A 3 14.04 13.84 1.68
CA GLN A 3 15.30 13.70 0.91
C GLN A 3 15.49 14.83 -0.12
N ALA A 4 14.39 15.28 -0.75
CA ALA A 4 14.39 16.39 -1.70
C ALA A 4 14.78 17.76 -1.09
N LYS A 5 14.73 17.93 0.24
CA LYS A 5 15.10 19.17 0.91
C LYS A 5 16.62 19.42 0.87
N HIS A 6 17.43 18.36 0.77
CA HIS A 6 18.90 18.40 0.72
C HIS A 6 19.48 18.32 -0.71
N MET A 7 18.63 18.13 -1.72
CA MET A 7 19.05 18.09 -3.12
C MET A 7 18.95 19.49 -3.75
N TYR A 8 19.95 19.89 -4.55
CA TYR A 8 19.99 21.19 -5.23
C TYR A 8 19.96 21.04 -6.76
N GLY A 9 19.30 21.98 -7.45
CA GLY A 9 19.34 22.08 -8.92
C GLY A 9 18.63 20.96 -9.69
N ARG A 10 19.30 20.43 -10.73
CA ARG A 10 18.73 19.47 -11.69
C ARG A 10 18.34 18.14 -11.04
N SER A 11 19.13 17.68 -10.07
CA SER A 11 18.89 16.42 -9.34
C SER A 11 17.59 16.47 -8.53
N LYS A 12 17.30 17.59 -7.86
CA LYS A 12 16.03 17.81 -7.15
C LYS A 12 14.84 17.76 -8.11
N THR A 13 15.00 18.39 -9.27
CA THR A 13 13.96 18.48 -10.30
C THR A 13 13.62 17.11 -10.88
N ASP A 14 14.64 16.27 -11.10
CA ASP A 14 14.49 14.91 -11.61
C ASP A 14 13.93 13.96 -10.53
N ALA A 15 14.38 14.08 -9.28
CA ALA A 15 13.82 13.33 -8.15
C ALA A 15 12.33 13.62 -7.92
N THR A 16 11.93 14.90 -7.95
CA THR A 16 10.51 15.29 -7.84
C THR A 16 9.70 14.77 -9.02
N ARG A 17 10.25 14.82 -10.24
CA ARG A 17 9.59 14.26 -11.43
C ARG A 17 9.35 12.76 -11.29
N GLU A 18 10.38 12.04 -10.84
CA GLU A 18 10.33 10.60 -10.70
C GLU A 18 9.39 10.18 -9.57
N SER A 19 9.40 10.91 -8.46
CA SER A 19 8.41 10.71 -7.41
C SER A 19 6.99 10.94 -7.90
N PHE A 20 6.74 12.00 -8.70
CA PHE A 20 5.42 12.24 -9.27
C PHE A 20 4.99 11.06 -10.18
N ARG A 21 5.88 10.55 -11.04
CA ARG A 21 5.59 9.36 -11.86
C ARG A 21 5.23 8.14 -11.00
N ARG A 22 5.96 7.90 -9.91
CA ARG A 22 5.69 6.78 -8.99
C ARG A 22 4.36 6.93 -8.26
N LYS A 23 4.01 8.14 -7.82
CA LYS A 23 2.68 8.43 -7.26
C LYS A 23 1.57 8.11 -8.27
N LEU A 24 1.73 8.52 -9.54
CA LEU A 24 0.77 8.21 -10.60
C LEU A 24 0.69 6.71 -10.91
N ALA A 25 1.83 6.01 -10.91
CA ALA A 25 1.87 4.56 -11.10
C ALA A 25 1.15 3.83 -9.96
N HIS A 26 1.36 4.25 -8.71
CA HIS A 26 0.64 3.72 -7.56
C HIS A 26 -0.87 3.96 -7.69
N MET A 27 -1.30 5.21 -7.92
CA MET A 27 -2.72 5.54 -8.14
C MET A 27 -3.36 4.69 -9.26
N HIS A 28 -2.62 4.43 -10.34
CA HIS A 28 -3.09 3.55 -11.40
C HIS A 28 -3.26 2.10 -10.95
N SER A 29 -2.31 1.58 -10.15
CA SER A 29 -2.40 0.23 -9.56
C SER A 29 -3.60 0.12 -8.61
N VAL A 30 -3.83 1.11 -7.76
CA VAL A 30 -4.98 1.18 -6.86
C VAL A 30 -6.28 1.11 -7.66
N LEU A 31 -6.42 1.91 -8.72
CA LEU A 31 -7.60 1.86 -9.59
C LEU A 31 -7.80 0.53 -10.29
N LYS A 32 -6.72 -0.14 -10.69
CA LYS A 32 -6.80 -1.48 -11.27
C LYS A 32 -7.29 -2.49 -10.23
N SER A 33 -6.85 -2.36 -8.98
CA SER A 33 -7.31 -3.17 -7.85
C SER A 33 -8.80 -2.97 -7.62
N TRP A 34 -9.24 -1.72 -7.43
CA TRP A 34 -10.65 -1.39 -7.18
C TRP A 34 -11.57 -1.88 -8.28
N LYS A 35 -11.15 -1.74 -9.56
CA LYS A 35 -11.91 -2.27 -10.69
C LYS A 35 -12.02 -3.79 -10.70
N LYS A 36 -10.94 -4.49 -10.34
CA LYS A 36 -10.94 -5.96 -10.26
C LYS A 36 -11.77 -6.46 -9.08
N GLN A 37 -11.70 -5.76 -7.96
CA GLN A 37 -12.38 -6.11 -6.71
C GLN A 37 -13.86 -5.70 -6.71
N GLY A 38 -14.21 -4.67 -7.48
CA GLY A 38 -15.55 -4.09 -7.52
C GLY A 38 -15.87 -3.15 -6.36
N TYR A 39 -14.89 -2.81 -5.52
CA TYR A 39 -15.06 -1.91 -4.38
C TYR A 39 -13.77 -1.12 -4.10
N ARG A 40 -13.90 -0.03 -3.35
CA ARG A 40 -12.79 0.78 -2.84
C ARG A 40 -12.31 0.26 -1.48
N ASP A 41 -11.00 0.04 -1.36
CA ASP A 41 -10.33 -0.31 -0.11
C ASP A 41 -9.63 0.91 0.53
N ASN A 42 -8.94 0.67 1.65
CA ASN A 42 -8.23 1.69 2.43
C ASN A 42 -6.87 2.15 1.82
N GLN A 43 -6.56 1.78 0.57
CA GLN A 43 -5.32 2.21 -0.07
C GLN A 43 -5.26 3.73 -0.29
N LYS A 44 -4.06 4.32 -0.15
CA LYS A 44 -3.85 5.76 -0.29
C LYS A 44 -4.11 6.22 -1.72
N PHE A 45 -5.15 7.04 -1.89
CA PHE A 45 -5.45 7.71 -3.15
C PHE A 45 -5.62 9.23 -2.91
N PRO A 46 -4.60 10.06 -3.20
CA PRO A 46 -4.68 11.50 -3.01
C PRO A 46 -5.84 12.09 -3.82
N THR A 47 -6.64 12.97 -3.23
CA THR A 47 -7.81 13.58 -3.88
C THR A 47 -7.51 14.99 -4.41
N SER A 48 -6.48 15.63 -3.88
CA SER A 48 -6.00 16.94 -4.32
C SER A 48 -4.52 16.92 -4.72
N LEU A 49 -4.12 17.89 -5.55
CA LEU A 49 -2.71 18.08 -5.91
C LEU A 49 -1.85 18.42 -4.68
N SER A 50 -2.42 19.08 -3.66
CA SER A 50 -1.74 19.36 -2.40
C SER A 50 -1.47 18.09 -1.61
N GLU A 51 -2.47 17.20 -1.48
CA GLU A 51 -2.28 15.86 -0.89
C GLU A 51 -1.26 15.04 -1.66
N LEU A 52 -1.31 15.10 -3.00
CA LEU A 52 -0.34 14.46 -3.86
C LEU A 52 1.06 14.99 -3.57
N ALA A 53 1.25 16.29 -3.36
CA ALA A 53 2.55 16.91 -3.11
C ALA A 53 3.14 16.50 -1.76
N VAL A 54 2.34 16.46 -0.69
CA VAL A 54 2.80 16.11 0.66
C VAL A 54 2.94 14.61 0.89
N TRP A 55 2.39 13.77 0.00
CA TRP A 55 2.51 12.32 0.13
C TRP A 55 3.98 11.87 0.13
N HIS A 56 4.34 11.13 1.16
CA HIS A 56 5.65 10.56 1.38
C HIS A 56 5.52 9.09 1.77
N ASP A 57 6.21 8.23 1.03
CA ASP A 57 6.32 6.78 1.25
C ASP A 57 7.71 6.35 0.71
N PRO A 58 8.75 6.38 1.56
CA PRO A 58 10.13 6.05 1.16
C PRO A 58 10.29 4.64 0.59
N ASP A 59 9.54 3.67 1.10
CA ASP A 59 9.63 2.26 0.66
C ASP A 59 9.25 2.12 -0.81
N ARG A 60 8.33 2.96 -1.29
CA ARG A 60 7.94 3.05 -2.70
C ARG A 60 8.76 4.10 -3.47
N GLN A 61 9.75 4.72 -2.84
CA GLN A 61 10.53 5.87 -3.33
C GLN A 61 9.63 7.04 -3.74
N ILE A 62 8.58 7.26 -2.95
CA ILE A 62 7.66 8.36 -3.06
C ILE A 62 8.06 9.43 -2.04
N TYR A 63 8.37 10.62 -2.51
CA TYR A 63 8.86 11.71 -1.69
C TYR A 63 7.90 12.88 -1.74
N SER A 64 7.72 13.54 -0.60
CA SER A 64 7.00 14.81 -0.60
C SER A 64 7.84 15.89 -1.27
N TRP A 65 7.17 16.89 -1.85
CA TRP A 65 7.85 18.04 -2.42
C TRP A 65 7.09 19.32 -2.06
N SER A 66 7.85 20.37 -1.75
CA SER A 66 7.37 21.75 -1.64
C SER A 66 7.86 22.61 -2.81
N SER A 67 9.00 22.25 -3.40
CA SER A 67 9.61 22.89 -4.55
C SER A 67 10.38 21.85 -5.39
N PRO A 68 10.42 21.97 -6.73
CA PRO A 68 9.66 22.93 -7.54
C PRO A 68 8.15 22.63 -7.47
N ASN A 69 7.30 23.67 -7.58
CA ASN A 69 5.84 23.52 -7.59
C ASN A 69 5.41 22.92 -8.94
N VAL A 70 5.61 21.61 -9.09
CA VAL A 70 5.31 20.83 -10.31
C VAL A 70 3.81 20.72 -10.58
N THR A 71 2.99 21.08 -9.60
CA THR A 71 1.52 21.09 -9.68
C THR A 71 0.95 22.46 -10.06
N ALA A 72 1.79 23.50 -10.19
CA ALA A 72 1.36 24.83 -10.60
C ALA A 72 0.82 24.85 -12.04
N PRO A 73 -0.30 25.54 -12.32
CA PRO A 73 -0.85 25.67 -13.67
C PRO A 73 0.10 26.33 -14.68
N SER A 74 0.95 27.25 -14.21
CA SER A 74 1.95 27.94 -15.03
C SER A 74 3.12 27.05 -15.46
N ASN A 75 3.24 25.83 -14.92
CA ASN A 75 4.37 24.96 -15.16
C ASN A 75 4.10 23.97 -16.32
N THR A 76 4.31 24.44 -17.54
CA THR A 76 4.13 23.65 -18.78
C THR A 76 4.99 22.39 -18.84
N LYS A 77 6.15 22.37 -18.16
CA LYS A 77 7.07 21.23 -18.13
C LYS A 77 6.45 19.94 -17.58
N TYR A 78 5.50 20.06 -16.65
CA TYR A 78 4.85 18.92 -15.99
C TYR A 78 3.40 18.71 -16.40
N GLU A 79 2.91 19.46 -17.38
CA GLU A 79 1.52 19.44 -17.84
C GLU A 79 1.02 18.02 -18.15
N LYS A 80 1.83 17.19 -18.81
CA LYS A 80 1.48 15.79 -19.11
C LYS A 80 1.22 14.95 -17.85
N LEU A 81 2.00 15.17 -16.77
CA LEU A 81 1.82 14.45 -15.50
C LEU A 81 0.55 14.94 -14.79
N THR A 82 0.32 16.25 -14.77
CA THR A 82 -0.88 16.86 -14.18
C THR A 82 -2.15 16.44 -14.93
N LYS A 83 -2.14 16.39 -16.27
CA LYS A 83 -3.23 15.84 -17.08
C LYS A 83 -3.50 14.37 -16.74
N ARG A 84 -2.45 13.56 -16.58
CA ARG A 84 -2.58 12.15 -16.20
C ARG A 84 -3.15 11.99 -14.79
N TYR A 85 -2.78 12.85 -13.84
CA TYR A 85 -3.39 12.91 -12.52
C TYR A 85 -4.90 13.12 -12.61
N TRP A 86 -5.35 14.18 -13.30
CA TRP A 86 -6.78 14.49 -13.44
C TRP A 86 -7.56 13.41 -14.18
N TRP A 87 -6.94 12.77 -15.17
CA TRP A 87 -7.53 11.62 -15.84
C TRP A 87 -7.73 10.42 -14.89
N LEU A 88 -6.77 10.14 -14.00
CA LEU A 88 -6.93 9.12 -12.97
C LEU A 88 -8.03 9.51 -11.97
N GLN A 89 -8.10 10.78 -11.56
CA GLN A 89 -9.19 11.28 -10.70
C GLN A 89 -10.56 11.05 -11.32
N LYS A 90 -10.74 11.40 -12.60
CA LYS A 90 -12.01 11.18 -13.32
C LYS A 90 -12.39 9.71 -13.37
N LYS A 91 -11.41 8.80 -13.50
CA LYS A 91 -11.64 7.35 -13.46
C LYS A 91 -11.90 6.81 -12.05
N ALA A 92 -11.39 7.48 -11.03
CA ALA A 92 -11.57 7.12 -9.63
C ALA A 92 -12.92 7.60 -9.07
N ALA A 93 -13.47 8.68 -9.62
CA ALA A 93 -14.73 9.30 -9.19
C ALA A 93 -15.86 8.33 -8.78
N PRO A 94 -16.22 7.29 -9.59
CA PRO A 94 -17.26 6.35 -9.18
C PRO A 94 -16.91 5.59 -7.90
N HIS A 95 -15.67 5.13 -7.76
CA HIS A 95 -15.19 4.41 -6.57
C HIS A 95 -14.98 5.33 -5.36
N LEU A 96 -14.67 6.61 -5.59
CA LEU A 96 -14.51 7.61 -4.52
C LEU A 96 -15.85 8.04 -3.92
N ALA A 97 -16.93 7.98 -4.70
CA ALA A 97 -18.30 8.27 -4.25
C ALA A 97 -18.91 7.13 -3.43
N GLU A 98 -18.44 5.89 -3.63
CA GLU A 98 -18.82 4.75 -2.81
C GLU A 98 -18.24 4.89 -1.39
N LYS A 99 -19.06 4.56 -0.38
CA LYS A 99 -18.59 4.45 1.01
C LYS A 99 -17.58 3.30 1.10
N LEU A 100 -16.51 3.52 1.87
CA LEU A 100 -15.54 2.47 2.21
C LEU A 100 -16.27 1.29 2.85
N ASP A 101 -16.14 0.10 2.25
CA ASP A 101 -16.72 -1.13 2.79
C ASP A 101 -15.75 -1.80 3.77
N ASP A 102 -15.60 -1.17 4.95
CA ASP A 102 -14.81 -1.71 6.07
C ASP A 102 -15.34 -3.06 6.59
N THR A 103 -16.56 -3.47 6.22
CA THR A 103 -17.16 -4.71 6.73
C THR A 103 -16.59 -5.95 6.07
N ARG A 104 -16.05 -5.84 4.86
CA ARG A 104 -15.50 -6.99 4.12
C ARG A 104 -14.08 -7.33 4.56
N GLU A 105 -13.24 -6.33 4.78
CA GLU A 105 -11.88 -6.54 5.34
C GLU A 105 -11.96 -7.22 6.70
N LYS A 106 -12.88 -6.78 7.57
CA LYS A 106 -13.19 -7.45 8.84
C LYS A 106 -13.64 -8.90 8.63
N ARG A 107 -14.52 -9.17 7.66
CA ARG A 107 -14.96 -10.54 7.33
C ARG A 107 -13.81 -11.44 6.82
N ILE A 108 -12.90 -10.90 6.00
CA ILE A 108 -11.73 -11.64 5.51
C ILE A 108 -10.75 -11.90 6.64
N MET A 109 -10.44 -10.90 7.47
CA MET A 109 -9.59 -11.05 8.66
C MET A 109 -10.15 -12.11 9.61
N LEU A 110 -11.47 -12.12 9.81
CA LEU A 110 -12.13 -13.10 10.69
C LEU A 110 -12.02 -14.52 10.12
N LYS A 111 -12.26 -14.71 8.81
CA LYS A 111 -12.02 -16.01 8.15
C LYS A 111 -10.56 -16.46 8.23
N LEU A 112 -9.61 -15.55 8.02
CA LEU A 112 -8.19 -15.87 8.10
C LEU A 112 -7.78 -16.26 9.54
N ALA A 113 -8.36 -15.60 10.54
CA ALA A 113 -8.17 -15.93 11.95
C ALA A 113 -8.75 -17.32 12.28
N GLU A 114 -9.93 -17.65 11.75
CA GLU A 114 -10.54 -18.98 11.90
C GLU A 114 -9.68 -20.08 11.27
N GLU A 115 -9.18 -19.87 10.05
CA GLU A 115 -8.30 -20.82 9.36
C GLU A 115 -6.97 -20.99 10.11
N ASN A 116 -6.37 -19.91 10.60
CA ASN A 116 -5.16 -19.96 11.42
C ASN A 116 -5.40 -20.72 12.73
N ALA A 117 -6.52 -20.46 13.42
CA ALA A 117 -6.86 -21.17 14.65
C ALA A 117 -7.02 -22.68 14.39
N ARG A 118 -7.65 -23.06 13.27
CA ARG A 118 -7.80 -24.46 12.86
C ARG A 118 -6.45 -25.13 12.57
N LEU A 119 -5.57 -24.46 11.84
CA LEU A 119 -4.23 -24.98 11.53
C LEU A 119 -3.33 -25.07 12.77
N LEU A 120 -3.46 -24.12 13.69
CA LEU A 120 -2.79 -24.18 14.98
C LEU A 120 -3.26 -25.42 15.76
N TRP A 121 -4.56 -25.63 15.88
CA TRP A 121 -5.14 -26.80 16.55
C TRP A 121 -4.64 -28.12 15.94
N ALA A 122 -4.68 -28.25 14.60
CA ALA A 122 -4.17 -29.44 13.91
C ALA A 122 -2.68 -29.68 14.19
N ASN A 123 -1.86 -28.63 14.24
CA ASN A 123 -0.46 -28.74 14.65
C ASN A 123 -0.31 -29.19 16.11
N MET A 124 -1.15 -28.69 17.02
CA MET A 124 -1.13 -29.14 18.43
C MET A 124 -1.45 -30.62 18.54
N GLU A 125 -2.49 -31.10 17.85
CA GLU A 125 -2.87 -32.51 17.85
C GLU A 125 -1.79 -33.40 17.28
N LEU A 126 -1.21 -33.03 16.13
CA LEU A 126 -0.12 -33.77 15.49
C LEU A 126 1.11 -33.84 16.39
N ARG A 127 1.49 -32.73 17.04
CA ARG A 127 2.58 -32.73 18.01
C ARG A 127 2.27 -33.61 19.22
N ALA A 128 1.07 -33.55 19.77
CA ALA A 128 0.68 -34.40 20.89
C ALA A 128 0.71 -35.89 20.51
N ALA A 129 0.29 -36.23 19.29
CA ALA A 129 0.43 -37.59 18.75
C ALA A 129 1.91 -37.99 18.61
N LEU A 130 2.76 -37.08 18.13
CA LEU A 130 4.20 -37.31 17.99
C LEU A 130 4.88 -37.52 19.35
N VAL A 131 4.53 -36.73 20.38
CA VAL A 131 5.03 -36.91 21.75
C VAL A 131 4.63 -38.29 22.30
N ARG A 132 3.41 -38.74 22.05
CA ARG A 132 2.96 -40.08 22.48
C ARG A 132 3.71 -41.20 21.76
N ALA A 133 3.99 -41.04 20.47
CA ALA A 133 4.71 -42.03 19.67
C ALA A 133 6.22 -42.03 19.97
N GLU A 134 6.82 -40.85 20.13
CA GLU A 134 8.26 -40.64 20.32
C GLU A 134 8.53 -39.60 21.43
N PRO A 135 8.48 -40.00 22.71
CA PRO A 135 8.60 -39.08 23.84
C PRO A 135 9.95 -38.35 23.94
N LYS A 136 10.99 -38.88 23.29
CA LYS A 136 12.37 -38.34 23.32
C LYS A 136 12.75 -37.61 22.02
N ASN A 137 11.79 -37.23 21.19
CA ASN A 137 12.06 -36.59 19.91
C ASN A 137 12.63 -35.16 20.12
N GLU A 138 13.91 -34.96 19.77
CA GLU A 138 14.63 -33.69 19.93
C GLU A 138 14.08 -32.55 19.07
N ALA A 139 13.33 -32.83 18.00
CA ALA A 139 12.75 -31.77 17.18
C ALA A 139 11.66 -30.99 17.94
N LEU A 140 10.96 -31.66 18.87
CA LEU A 140 9.90 -31.05 19.67
C LEU A 140 10.45 -30.11 20.76
N THR A 141 11.67 -30.34 21.26
CA THR A 141 12.33 -29.48 22.26
C THR A 141 12.97 -28.23 21.64
N ARG A 142 13.32 -28.26 20.34
CA ARG A 142 13.98 -27.15 19.64
C ARG A 142 13.02 -26.09 19.11
N ILE A 143 11.76 -26.44 18.86
CA ILE A 143 10.79 -25.54 18.25
C ILE A 143 9.73 -25.18 19.32
N PRO A 144 9.78 -23.95 19.88
CA PRO A 144 8.85 -23.50 20.90
C PRO A 144 7.43 -23.37 20.35
N PHE A 145 6.45 -23.39 21.25
CA PHE A 145 5.05 -23.19 20.89
C PHE A 145 4.86 -21.77 20.32
N PRO A 146 4.17 -21.59 19.18
CA PRO A 146 3.70 -20.27 18.81
C PRO A 146 2.71 -19.80 19.89
N ALA A 147 3.03 -18.67 20.53
CA ALA A 147 2.20 -18.01 21.55
C ALA A 147 1.01 -17.29 20.91
#